data_AF-A0A1V5Z661-F1
#
_entry.id   AF-A0A1V5Z661-F1
#
_cell.length_a   1.000
_cell.length_b   1.000
_cell.length_c   1.000
_cell.angle_alpha   90.00
_cell.angle_beta   90.00
_cell.angle_gamma   90.00
#
_symmetry.space_group_name_H-M   'P 1'
#
loop_
_entity.id
_entity.type
_entity.pdbx_description
1 polymer ?
#
loop_
_entity_poly.entity_id
_entity_poly.type
_entity_poly.pdbx_seq_one_letter_code
_entity_poly.pdbx_strand_id
1 'polypeptide(L)'
;MAEKKPVHFVGIKPNQFGPTDTIPTENIPAINLAGTGAGGVTGALPLANIAQGGATDGQSMLWNNAGGTWAPGTPAGGGDVSDGDTLATGLTFPNSGLHILDTNASHDLIVAPGSDLTADRTLTITTGDADRTLNISAASVTVSSFGATLVDDANAATARTTLGVVIGTDVQAYDAELAAIAGLTSAADKGIQFTGSGTAATFDLTTAGKALLDDADASAQRTTLGVDAAGDVALTAAPGTNLTASGVKITLTANENQEFGDVCRIGSDGDATIASASAYSTASALFMCLGTVTTGNPGTYLALGVARNDTWDWTVGGFIYLSTTGTTTNTLTQTAPSTAGQVVQLLGVATHADRVYFKPELIQLELA
;
A
#
# COMPACT_ATOMS: atom_id res chain seq x y z
N MET A 1 -8.39 -155.43 -32.66
CA MET A 1 -7.15 -155.91 -32.04
C MET A 1 -5.99 -155.14 -32.65
N ALA A 2 -5.34 -154.27 -31.87
CA ALA A 2 -3.95 -153.77 -31.99
C ALA A 2 -3.81 -152.49 -31.15
N GLU A 3 -3.47 -152.72 -29.88
CA GLU A 3 -2.62 -151.95 -28.96
C GLU A 3 -2.46 -150.41 -29.01
N LYS A 4 -2.71 -149.80 -27.84
CA LYS A 4 -2.30 -148.45 -27.40
C LYS A 4 -0.77 -148.30 -27.38
N LYS A 5 -0.25 -147.17 -27.88
CA LYS A 5 0.96 -146.50 -27.36
C LYS A 5 0.60 -145.06 -26.96
N PRO A 6 0.79 -144.64 -25.69
CA PRO A 6 0.56 -143.26 -25.27
C PRO A 6 1.74 -142.36 -25.62
N VAL A 7 1.44 -141.16 -26.09
CA VAL A 7 2.39 -140.07 -26.37
C VAL A 7 2.66 -139.34 -25.07
N HIS A 8 3.92 -139.31 -24.61
CA HIS A 8 4.35 -138.50 -23.47
C HIS A 8 4.45 -137.03 -23.91
N PHE A 9 3.60 -136.15 -23.36
CA PHE A 9 3.84 -134.71 -23.35
C PHE A 9 4.95 -134.39 -22.35
N VAL A 10 6.08 -133.89 -22.84
CA VAL A 10 7.10 -133.26 -21.99
C VAL A 10 6.55 -131.89 -21.60
N GLY A 11 6.04 -131.78 -20.37
CA GLY A 11 5.62 -130.50 -19.79
C GLY A 11 6.81 -129.57 -19.63
N ILE A 12 6.76 -128.42 -20.31
CA ILE A 12 7.57 -127.25 -19.99
C ILE A 12 7.15 -126.79 -18.59
N LYS A 13 8.05 -126.94 -17.60
CA LYS A 13 7.84 -126.31 -16.29
C LYS A 13 7.95 -124.79 -16.47
N PRO A 14 7.03 -123.97 -15.95
CA PRO A 14 7.26 -122.54 -15.82
C PRO A 14 8.50 -122.34 -14.93
N ASN A 15 9.51 -121.64 -15.43
CA ASN A 15 10.67 -121.25 -14.64
C ASN A 15 10.18 -120.44 -13.42
N GLN A 16 10.45 -120.96 -12.23
CA GLN A 16 10.28 -120.20 -11.00
C GLN A 16 11.50 -119.29 -10.87
N PHE A 17 11.29 -117.98 -11.00
CA PHE A 17 12.32 -116.98 -10.77
C PHE A 17 12.80 -117.05 -9.32
N GLY A 18 14.11 -117.15 -9.13
CA GLY A 18 14.75 -117.26 -7.82
C GLY A 18 14.94 -115.90 -7.14
N PRO A 19 15.23 -115.85 -5.83
CA PRO A 19 15.40 -114.61 -5.06
C PRO A 19 16.62 -113.77 -5.49
N THR A 20 17.42 -114.25 -6.43
CA THR A 20 18.60 -113.56 -6.99
C THR A 20 18.45 -113.23 -8.48
N ASP A 21 17.30 -113.54 -9.10
CA ASP A 21 17.04 -113.13 -10.48
C ASP A 21 16.81 -111.61 -10.53
N THR A 22 17.76 -110.89 -11.12
CA THR A 22 17.65 -109.45 -11.37
C THR A 22 17.05 -109.20 -12.74
N ILE A 23 16.01 -108.37 -12.82
CA ILE A 23 15.46 -107.90 -14.10
C ILE A 23 16.51 -106.95 -14.72
N PRO A 24 16.96 -107.18 -15.98
CA PRO A 24 17.87 -106.28 -16.67
C PRO A 24 17.32 -104.85 -16.70
N THR A 25 18.17 -103.85 -16.48
CA THR A 25 17.76 -102.43 -16.37
C THR A 25 16.99 -101.92 -17.57
N GLU A 26 17.27 -102.44 -18.78
CA GLU A 26 16.53 -102.14 -20.00
C GLU A 26 15.07 -102.64 -20.00
N ASN A 27 14.73 -103.57 -19.11
CA ASN A 27 13.39 -104.14 -18.94
C ASN A 27 12.65 -103.57 -17.71
N ILE A 28 13.22 -102.59 -16.99
CA ILE A 28 12.52 -101.88 -15.93
C ILE A 28 11.80 -100.69 -16.58
N PRO A 29 10.45 -100.67 -16.64
CA PRO A 29 9.72 -99.52 -17.18
C PRO A 29 10.11 -98.27 -16.39
N ALA A 30 10.41 -97.17 -17.10
CA ALA A 30 10.61 -95.89 -16.43
C ALA A 30 9.38 -95.57 -15.57
N ILE A 31 9.58 -95.36 -14.27
CA ILE A 31 8.51 -94.93 -13.37
C ILE A 31 8.08 -93.52 -13.83
N ASN A 32 6.97 -93.46 -14.55
CA ASN A 32 6.41 -92.21 -15.02
C ASN A 32 5.57 -91.59 -13.90
N LEU A 33 6.16 -90.64 -13.17
CA LEU A 33 5.49 -89.91 -12.08
C LEU A 33 4.59 -88.77 -12.57
N ALA A 34 4.43 -88.58 -13.89
CA ALA A 34 3.76 -87.42 -14.49
C ALA A 34 2.49 -87.73 -15.31
N GLY A 35 2.04 -89.00 -15.38
CA GLY A 35 0.87 -89.39 -16.18
C GLY A 35 -0.47 -89.26 -15.44
N THR A 36 -1.46 -88.58 -16.02
CA THR A 36 -2.81 -88.40 -15.46
C THR A 36 -3.88 -89.38 -16.01
N GLY A 37 -3.48 -90.41 -16.75
CA GLY A 37 -4.36 -91.50 -17.24
C GLY A 37 -4.21 -92.80 -16.45
N ALA A 38 -5.21 -93.69 -16.53
CA ALA A 38 -5.29 -94.96 -15.77
C ALA A 38 -4.23 -96.01 -16.16
N GLY A 39 -2.98 -95.73 -15.80
CA GLY A 39 -1.80 -96.58 -15.87
C GLY A 39 -0.85 -96.28 -14.71
N GLY A 40 -1.43 -95.97 -13.54
CA GLY A 40 -0.70 -95.67 -12.31
C GLY A 40 0.13 -96.85 -11.84
N VAL A 41 1.30 -96.54 -11.29
CA VAL A 41 2.31 -97.45 -10.72
C VAL A 41 1.69 -98.75 -10.18
N THR A 42 1.76 -99.85 -10.95
CA THR A 42 1.35 -101.17 -10.46
C THR A 42 2.48 -101.76 -9.65
N GLY A 43 2.53 -101.34 -8.40
CA GLY A 43 3.50 -101.71 -7.38
C GLY A 43 3.31 -100.71 -6.27
N ALA A 44 3.11 -101.17 -5.03
CA ALA A 44 2.97 -100.27 -3.91
C ALA A 44 4.19 -99.34 -3.92
N LEU A 45 3.98 -98.06 -4.27
CA LEU A 45 4.93 -97.04 -3.87
C LEU A 45 5.20 -97.28 -2.39
N PRO A 46 6.43 -97.16 -1.89
CA PRO A 46 6.70 -97.28 -0.47
C PRO A 46 6.02 -96.10 0.22
N LEU A 47 4.71 -96.19 0.38
CA LEU A 47 3.85 -95.25 1.07
C LEU A 47 4.32 -95.17 2.51
N ALA A 48 4.94 -96.22 3.06
CA ALA A 48 5.61 -96.19 4.35
C ALA A 48 6.74 -95.14 4.43
N ASN A 49 7.42 -94.82 3.32
CA ASN A 49 8.49 -93.83 3.27
C ASN A 49 7.98 -92.42 2.93
N ILE A 50 6.85 -92.31 2.23
CA ILE A 50 6.17 -91.03 1.96
C ILE A 50 5.29 -90.60 3.15
N ALA A 51 4.69 -91.56 3.85
CA ALA A 51 3.85 -91.35 5.04
C ALA A 51 4.66 -91.22 6.34
N GLN A 52 6.00 -91.21 6.27
CA GLN A 52 6.86 -91.25 7.44
C GLN A 52 6.80 -89.98 8.31
N GLY A 53 6.13 -88.92 7.86
CA GLY A 53 5.96 -87.68 8.63
C GLY A 53 4.53 -87.38 9.07
N GLY A 54 3.53 -88.27 8.94
CA GLY A 54 2.27 -88.13 9.68
C GLY A 54 1.48 -86.80 9.53
N ALA A 55 1.66 -86.05 8.44
CA ALA A 55 0.94 -84.80 8.21
C ALA A 55 -0.57 -85.05 8.11
N THR A 56 -1.35 -84.30 8.87
CA THR A 56 -2.82 -84.28 8.79
C THR A 56 -3.29 -83.23 7.78
N ASP A 57 -4.58 -83.26 7.42
CA ASP A 57 -5.18 -82.28 6.52
C ASP A 57 -4.86 -80.83 6.98
N GLY A 58 -4.37 -80.01 6.05
CA GLY A 58 -3.89 -78.64 6.32
C GLY A 58 -2.41 -78.48 6.72
N GLN A 59 -1.64 -79.56 6.89
CA GLN A 59 -0.19 -79.50 7.11
C GLN A 59 0.58 -79.79 5.81
N SER A 60 1.70 -79.08 5.62
CA SER A 60 2.62 -79.37 4.52
C SER A 60 3.82 -80.16 5.04
N MET A 61 4.33 -81.06 4.22
CA MET A 61 5.58 -81.77 4.50
C MET A 61 6.73 -80.82 4.18
N LEU A 62 7.46 -80.39 5.21
CA LEU A 62 8.61 -79.51 5.06
C LEU A 62 9.90 -80.35 5.16
N TRP A 63 10.87 -80.07 4.28
CA TRP A 63 12.16 -80.74 4.33
C TRP A 63 13.00 -80.16 5.47
N ASN A 64 13.32 -80.96 6.47
CA ASN A 64 14.18 -80.55 7.57
C ASN A 64 15.66 -80.78 7.20
N ASN A 65 16.38 -79.71 6.84
CA ASN A 65 17.80 -79.80 6.49
C ASN A 65 18.70 -80.32 7.61
N ALA A 66 18.35 -80.10 8.89
CA ALA A 66 19.13 -80.60 10.02
C ALA A 66 18.88 -82.10 10.30
N GLY A 67 17.69 -82.59 9.94
CA GLY A 67 17.26 -83.98 10.16
C GLY A 67 17.30 -84.87 8.92
N GLY A 68 17.56 -84.33 7.73
CA GLY A 68 17.54 -85.05 6.44
C GLY A 68 16.23 -85.78 6.15
N THR A 69 15.13 -85.34 6.77
CA THR A 69 13.84 -86.04 6.79
C THR A 69 12.71 -85.07 6.48
N TRP A 70 11.66 -85.57 5.84
CA TRP A 70 10.42 -84.83 5.66
C TRP A 70 9.61 -84.89 6.96
N ALA A 71 9.32 -83.73 7.55
CA ALA A 71 8.55 -83.63 8.79
C ALA A 71 7.28 -82.79 8.55
N PRO A 72 6.20 -83.07 9.28
CA PRO A 72 4.98 -82.28 9.19
C PRO A 72 5.26 -80.91 9.83
N GLY A 73 5.00 -79.84 9.07
CA GLY A 73 5.03 -78.49 9.59
C GLY A 73 3.67 -77.86 9.40
N THR A 74 3.17 -77.19 10.44
CA THR A 74 2.25 -76.07 10.22
C THR A 74 3.04 -75.03 9.45
N PRO A 75 2.64 -74.65 8.21
CA PRO A 75 3.28 -73.54 7.54
C PRO A 75 3.25 -72.36 8.50
N ALA A 76 4.42 -71.83 8.87
CA ALA A 76 4.44 -70.55 9.57
C ALA A 76 3.67 -69.59 8.66
N GLY A 77 2.60 -68.96 9.17
CA GLY A 77 1.65 -68.17 8.39
C GLY A 77 2.23 -66.89 7.77
N GLY A 78 3.52 -66.85 7.48
CA GLY A 78 4.17 -65.87 6.62
C GLY A 78 4.77 -66.63 5.44
N GLY A 79 3.97 -66.89 4.41
CA GLY A 79 4.56 -67.03 3.08
C GLY A 79 5.26 -65.71 2.78
N ASP A 80 6.53 -65.75 2.40
CA ASP A 80 7.18 -64.58 1.82
C ASP A 80 6.32 -64.16 0.62
N VAL A 81 5.79 -62.94 0.64
CA VAL A 81 5.25 -62.31 -0.57
C VAL A 81 6.48 -62.00 -1.42
N SER A 82 6.91 -63.02 -2.16
CA SER A 82 8.05 -62.96 -3.06
C SER A 82 7.65 -62.18 -4.31
N ASP A 83 8.65 -61.58 -4.97
CA ASP A 83 8.58 -60.70 -6.13
C ASP A 83 7.29 -60.73 -7.00
N GLY A 84 6.35 -59.83 -6.70
CA GLY A 84 5.25 -59.50 -7.62
C GLY A 84 3.90 -60.19 -7.36
N ASP A 85 3.77 -60.92 -6.25
CA ASP A 85 2.46 -61.42 -5.81
C ASP A 85 1.52 -60.25 -5.44
N THR A 86 0.34 -60.22 -6.08
CA THR A 86 -0.69 -59.18 -5.85
C THR A 86 -1.74 -59.73 -4.89
N LEU A 87 -1.84 -59.17 -3.67
CA LEU A 87 -2.82 -59.63 -2.68
C LEU A 87 -4.19 -59.01 -2.94
N ALA A 88 -5.06 -59.77 -3.61
CA ALA A 88 -6.36 -59.31 -4.11
C ALA A 88 -7.41 -59.01 -3.03
N THR A 89 -7.19 -59.39 -1.76
CA THR A 89 -8.20 -59.28 -0.68
C THR A 89 -7.70 -58.56 0.58
N GLY A 90 -6.54 -57.90 0.50
CA GLY A 90 -5.95 -57.12 1.59
C GLY A 90 -4.91 -57.90 2.42
N LEU A 91 -4.01 -57.14 3.04
CA LEU A 91 -2.95 -57.61 3.94
C LEU A 91 -3.22 -57.07 5.33
N THR A 92 -3.41 -57.96 6.31
CA THR A 92 -3.47 -57.56 7.73
C THR A 92 -2.16 -57.94 8.39
N PHE A 93 -1.35 -56.95 8.75
CA PHE A 93 -0.14 -57.16 9.54
C PHE A 93 -0.45 -56.88 11.02
N PRO A 94 -0.59 -57.89 11.88
CA PRO A 94 -0.66 -57.65 13.32
C PRO A 94 0.70 -57.11 13.79
N ASN A 95 0.80 -55.80 14.03
CA ASN A 95 2.03 -55.13 14.45
C ASN A 95 1.71 -53.95 15.39
N SER A 96 2.72 -53.49 16.15
CA SER A 96 2.63 -52.27 16.96
C SER A 96 2.87 -50.98 16.15
N GLY A 97 2.92 -51.11 14.82
CA GLY A 97 3.28 -50.09 13.83
C GLY A 97 3.77 -50.76 12.53
N LEU A 98 3.38 -50.24 11.36
CA LEU A 98 3.91 -50.71 10.07
C LEU A 98 5.24 -49.99 9.81
N HIS A 99 6.33 -50.76 9.74
CA HIS A 99 7.66 -50.25 9.42
C HIS A 99 7.94 -50.52 7.94
N ILE A 100 8.21 -49.47 7.18
CA ILE A 100 8.66 -49.57 5.79
C ILE A 100 10.12 -49.11 5.78
N LEU A 101 11.04 -50.08 5.65
CA LEU A 101 12.47 -49.81 5.55
C LEU A 101 12.74 -48.87 4.37
N ASP A 102 13.62 -47.89 4.57
CA ASP A 102 14.15 -47.08 3.48
C ASP A 102 15.05 -47.92 2.55
N THR A 103 15.49 -47.32 1.44
CA THR A 103 16.27 -48.00 0.40
C THR A 103 17.58 -48.62 0.90
N ASN A 104 18.13 -48.17 2.03
CA ASN A 104 19.36 -48.73 2.61
C ASN A 104 19.14 -49.45 3.95
N ALA A 105 17.87 -49.68 4.32
CA ALA A 105 17.44 -50.32 5.57
C ALA A 105 17.99 -49.66 6.85
N SER A 106 18.37 -48.38 6.79
CA SER A 106 18.92 -47.66 7.96
C SER A 106 17.85 -46.98 8.81
N HIS A 107 16.72 -46.62 8.19
CA HIS A 107 15.59 -45.96 8.84
C HIS A 107 14.27 -46.53 8.33
N ASP A 108 13.23 -46.35 9.13
CA ASP A 108 11.88 -46.79 8.82
C ASP A 108 10.96 -45.59 8.58
N LEU A 109 10.10 -45.66 7.57
CA LEU A 109 8.84 -44.94 7.58
C LEU A 109 7.86 -45.72 8.45
N ILE A 110 7.52 -45.17 9.62
CA ILE A 110 6.67 -45.83 10.61
C ILE A 110 5.25 -45.25 10.53
N VAL A 111 4.25 -46.10 10.31
CA VAL A 111 2.84 -45.78 10.53
C VAL A 111 2.43 -46.38 11.86
N ALA A 112 2.48 -45.58 12.93
CA ALA A 112 2.09 -45.98 14.27
C ALA A 112 1.13 -44.95 14.88
N PRO A 113 0.11 -45.40 15.65
CA PRO A 113 -0.74 -44.48 16.38
C PRO A 113 0.05 -43.93 17.59
N GLY A 114 -0.05 -42.61 17.83
CA GLY A 114 0.59 -41.97 18.99
C GLY A 114 -0.08 -42.27 20.34
N SER A 115 -1.23 -42.95 20.33
CA SER A 115 -2.04 -43.41 21.48
C SER A 115 -2.98 -44.54 21.02
N ASP A 116 -3.77 -45.14 21.92
CA ASP A 116 -4.79 -46.11 21.52
C ASP A 116 -5.82 -45.50 20.56
N LEU A 117 -6.11 -46.21 19.47
CA LEU A 117 -7.21 -45.87 18.57
C LEU A 117 -8.50 -46.45 19.15
N THR A 118 -9.49 -45.61 19.45
CA THR A 118 -10.81 -46.04 19.96
C THR A 118 -11.78 -46.46 18.86
N ALA A 119 -11.38 -46.31 17.59
CA ALA A 119 -12.09 -46.74 16.39
C ALA A 119 -11.11 -46.81 15.21
N ASP A 120 -11.47 -47.53 14.15
CA ASP A 120 -10.70 -47.59 12.92
C ASP A 120 -10.45 -46.19 12.35
N ARG A 121 -9.19 -45.88 12.02
CA ARG A 121 -8.79 -44.63 11.35
C ARG A 121 -8.17 -44.97 10.02
N THR A 122 -8.68 -44.34 8.96
CA THR A 122 -8.18 -44.53 7.59
C THR A 122 -7.31 -43.35 7.20
N LEU A 123 -6.06 -43.61 6.81
CA LEU A 123 -5.25 -42.65 6.05
C LEU A 123 -5.56 -42.86 4.56
N THR A 124 -6.31 -41.94 3.96
CA THR A 124 -6.68 -42.02 2.54
C THR A 124 -5.75 -41.14 1.72
N ILE A 125 -5.01 -41.74 0.77
CA ILE A 125 -4.33 -41.02 -0.31
C ILE A 125 -5.12 -41.26 -1.58
N THR A 126 -5.92 -40.28 -1.99
CA THR A 126 -6.65 -40.36 -3.25
C THR A 126 -5.68 -40.05 -4.39
N THR A 127 -5.29 -41.09 -5.13
CA THR A 127 -4.50 -40.94 -6.34
C THR A 127 -5.40 -40.54 -7.52
N GLY A 128 -4.83 -39.89 -8.52
CA GLY A 128 -5.45 -39.69 -9.84
C GLY A 128 -4.51 -40.20 -10.92
N ASP A 129 -4.79 -39.91 -12.19
CA ASP A 129 -3.97 -40.36 -13.34
C ASP A 129 -2.54 -39.76 -13.38
N ALA A 130 -2.20 -38.90 -12.42
CA ALA A 130 -0.90 -38.28 -12.27
C ALA A 130 -0.30 -38.60 -10.90
N ASP A 131 1.02 -38.70 -10.84
CA ASP A 131 1.77 -38.86 -9.60
C ASP A 131 1.37 -37.80 -8.57
N ARG A 132 1.19 -38.24 -7.32
CA ARG A 132 0.88 -37.40 -6.16
C ARG A 132 1.93 -37.61 -5.09
N THR A 133 2.79 -36.61 -4.91
CA THR A 133 3.80 -36.62 -3.85
C THR A 133 3.25 -35.91 -2.61
N LEU A 134 3.15 -36.63 -1.49
CA LEU A 134 2.95 -36.02 -0.16
C LEU A 134 4.34 -35.72 0.45
N ASN A 135 4.78 -34.47 0.35
CA ASN A 135 6.09 -34.05 0.87
C ASN A 135 5.94 -33.36 2.23
N ILE A 136 6.31 -34.04 3.32
CA ILE A 136 6.37 -33.48 4.68
C ILE A 136 7.86 -33.35 5.05
N SER A 137 8.52 -32.33 4.49
CA SER A 137 9.98 -32.15 4.62
C SER A 137 10.42 -31.39 5.89
N ALA A 138 9.48 -30.84 6.66
CA ALA A 138 9.76 -30.23 7.96
C ALA A 138 9.79 -31.29 9.07
N ALA A 139 10.62 -31.09 10.11
CA ALA A 139 10.85 -32.07 11.17
C ALA A 139 9.56 -32.50 11.93
N SER A 140 8.53 -31.66 11.98
CA SER A 140 7.18 -32.01 12.43
C SER A 140 6.17 -31.03 11.83
N VAL A 141 5.08 -31.54 11.25
CA VAL A 141 3.94 -30.71 10.78
C VAL A 141 2.72 -31.07 11.60
N THR A 142 2.32 -30.18 12.51
CA THR A 142 1.07 -30.29 13.28
C THR A 142 0.08 -29.26 12.76
N VAL A 143 -1.02 -29.71 12.15
CA VAL A 143 -2.13 -28.83 11.79
C VAL A 143 -3.03 -28.66 13.02
N SER A 144 -3.11 -27.43 13.55
CA SER A 144 -4.02 -27.13 14.66
C SER A 144 -5.49 -27.19 14.22
N SER A 145 -6.42 -27.26 15.17
CA SER A 145 -7.86 -27.20 14.84
C SER A 145 -8.23 -25.94 14.06
N PHE A 146 -7.66 -24.79 14.42
CA PHE A 146 -7.85 -23.54 13.68
C PHE A 146 -7.19 -23.59 12.30
N GLY A 147 -5.95 -24.09 12.20
CA GLY A 147 -5.26 -24.23 10.92
C GLY A 147 -6.03 -25.13 9.95
N ALA A 148 -6.66 -26.20 10.45
CA ALA A 148 -7.48 -27.09 9.65
C ALA A 148 -8.67 -26.39 8.98
N THR A 149 -9.21 -25.31 9.59
CA THR A 149 -10.31 -24.52 8.99
C THR A 149 -9.90 -23.71 7.76
N LEU A 150 -8.59 -23.51 7.53
CA LEU A 150 -8.07 -22.80 6.36
C LEU A 150 -7.54 -23.74 5.27
N VAL A 151 -7.27 -25.01 5.62
CA VAL A 151 -6.65 -25.97 4.69
C VAL A 151 -7.67 -26.51 3.68
N ASP A 152 -8.95 -26.51 4.02
CA ASP A 152 -10.05 -26.89 3.14
C ASP A 152 -10.58 -25.75 2.26
N ASP A 153 -10.14 -24.51 2.52
CA ASP A 153 -10.59 -23.33 1.80
C ASP A 153 -10.11 -23.31 0.34
N ALA A 154 -11.06 -23.27 -0.59
CA ALA A 154 -10.78 -23.38 -2.02
C ALA A 154 -10.12 -22.13 -2.63
N ASN A 155 -10.20 -20.96 -1.98
CA ASN A 155 -9.62 -19.71 -2.47
C ASN A 155 -9.42 -18.67 -1.36
N ALA A 156 -8.72 -17.58 -1.68
CA ALA A 156 -8.42 -16.52 -0.71
C ALA A 156 -9.66 -15.79 -0.15
N ALA A 157 -10.78 -15.75 -0.88
CA ALA A 157 -12.00 -15.09 -0.39
C ALA A 157 -12.70 -15.93 0.68
N THR A 158 -12.74 -17.25 0.52
CA THR A 158 -13.27 -18.14 1.56
C THR A 158 -12.36 -18.12 2.78
N ALA A 159 -11.03 -18.18 2.59
CA ALA A 159 -10.05 -18.02 3.68
C ALA A 159 -10.23 -16.73 4.49
N ARG A 160 -10.46 -15.58 3.85
CA ARG A 160 -10.76 -14.33 4.57
C ARG A 160 -12.06 -14.39 5.36
N THR A 161 -13.08 -15.04 4.79
CA THR A 161 -14.37 -15.24 5.47
C THR A 161 -14.18 -16.13 6.69
N THR A 162 -13.41 -17.21 6.58
CA THR A 162 -13.05 -18.10 7.70
C THR A 162 -12.25 -17.38 8.77
N LEU A 163 -11.32 -16.51 8.38
CA LEU A 163 -10.58 -15.63 9.30
C LEU A 163 -11.47 -14.54 9.95
N GLY A 164 -12.72 -14.39 9.49
CA GLY A 164 -13.66 -13.40 10.00
C GLY A 164 -13.31 -11.96 9.64
N VAL A 165 -12.55 -11.74 8.57
CA VAL A 165 -12.13 -10.40 8.14
C VAL A 165 -12.83 -9.96 6.87
N VAL A 166 -13.37 -8.75 6.88
CA VAL A 166 -14.01 -8.13 5.71
C VAL A 166 -13.20 -6.88 5.30
N ILE A 167 -12.85 -6.81 4.01
CA ILE A 167 -12.14 -5.66 3.43
C ILE A 167 -13.10 -4.48 3.37
N GLY A 168 -12.67 -3.32 3.87
CA GLY A 168 -13.47 -2.11 4.05
C GLY A 168 -14.08 -1.96 5.44
N THR A 169 -14.05 -3.01 6.29
CA THR A 169 -14.50 -2.93 7.69
C THR A 169 -13.35 -3.20 8.66
N ASP A 170 -12.71 -4.36 8.56
CA ASP A 170 -11.64 -4.81 9.47
C ASP A 170 -10.26 -4.48 8.92
N VAL A 171 -10.15 -4.51 7.59
CA VAL A 171 -8.92 -4.21 6.84
C VAL A 171 -9.22 -3.10 5.85
N GLN A 172 -8.40 -2.06 5.81
CA GLN A 172 -8.53 -1.02 4.78
C GLN A 172 -8.43 -1.63 3.37
N ALA A 173 -9.35 -1.25 2.50
CA ALA A 173 -9.21 -1.57 1.08
C ALA A 173 -7.96 -0.85 0.55
N TYR A 174 -7.25 -1.48 -0.39
CA TYR A 174 -6.14 -0.79 -1.03
C TYR A 174 -6.67 0.46 -1.75
N ASP A 175 -6.15 1.61 -1.34
CA ASP A 175 -6.49 2.93 -1.85
C ASP A 175 -5.18 3.70 -2.11
N ALA A 176 -5.01 4.18 -3.35
CA ALA A 176 -3.75 4.77 -3.78
C ALA A 176 -3.50 6.12 -3.10
N GLU A 177 -4.55 6.90 -2.88
CA GLU A 177 -4.51 8.19 -2.20
C GLU A 177 -4.17 8.03 -0.72
N LEU A 178 -4.74 7.02 -0.04
CA LEU A 178 -4.40 6.70 1.35
C LEU A 178 -2.95 6.21 1.47
N ALA A 179 -2.49 5.37 0.54
CA ALA A 179 -1.09 4.95 0.49
C ALA A 179 -0.14 6.14 0.29
N ALA A 180 -0.53 7.12 -0.54
CA ALA A 180 0.25 8.34 -0.77
C ALA A 180 0.35 9.21 0.49
N ILE A 181 -0.75 9.39 1.23
CA ILE A 181 -0.74 10.11 2.52
C ILE A 181 0.08 9.35 3.57
N ALA A 182 -0.09 8.03 3.66
CA ALA A 182 0.64 7.18 4.61
C ALA A 182 2.16 7.15 4.36
N GLY A 183 2.59 7.43 3.12
CA GLY A 183 4.00 7.55 2.74
C GLY A 183 4.63 8.90 3.07
N LEU A 184 3.87 9.89 3.54
CA LEU A 184 4.41 11.21 3.88
C LEU A 184 5.22 11.16 5.18
N THR A 185 6.37 11.84 5.19
CA THR A 185 7.12 12.07 6.42
C THR A 185 6.34 13.04 7.31
N SER A 186 5.86 12.56 8.46
CA SER A 186 5.25 13.40 9.48
C SER A 186 6.28 14.35 10.09
N ALA A 187 6.00 15.65 10.04
CA ALA A 187 6.83 16.72 10.61
C ALA A 187 5.97 17.90 11.07
N ALA A 188 6.50 18.71 11.99
CA ALA A 188 5.85 19.94 12.42
C ALA A 188 5.72 20.94 11.25
N ASP A 189 4.71 21.80 11.32
CA ASP A 189 4.51 22.92 10.40
C ASP A 189 4.43 22.52 8.93
N LYS A 190 3.83 21.36 8.64
CA LYS A 190 3.57 20.88 7.28
C LYS A 190 2.08 20.87 6.95
N GLY A 191 1.73 21.39 5.78
CA GLY A 191 0.46 21.11 5.13
C GLY A 191 0.60 19.91 4.18
N ILE A 192 -0.49 19.16 3.98
CA ILE A 192 -0.56 18.05 3.02
C ILE A 192 -1.27 18.54 1.77
N GLN A 193 -0.75 18.17 0.59
CA GLN A 193 -1.41 18.42 -0.68
C GLN A 193 -1.25 17.22 -1.60
N PHE A 194 -2.28 16.93 -2.41
CA PHE A 194 -2.14 16.03 -3.54
C PHE A 194 -1.44 16.77 -4.69
N THR A 195 -0.45 16.14 -5.28
CA THR A 195 0.31 16.67 -6.43
C THR A 195 -0.11 16.00 -7.76
N GLY A 196 -1.02 15.04 -7.68
CA GLY A 196 -1.51 14.19 -8.77
C GLY A 196 -2.36 13.05 -8.20
N SER A 197 -2.95 12.22 -9.07
CA SER A 197 -3.66 11.01 -8.62
C SER A 197 -2.66 10.01 -8.04
N GLY A 198 -2.98 9.44 -6.87
CA GLY A 198 -2.09 8.55 -6.14
C GLY A 198 -0.77 9.19 -5.65
N THR A 199 -0.63 10.52 -5.65
CA THR A 199 0.59 11.19 -5.17
C THR A 199 0.28 12.36 -4.23
N ALA A 200 0.95 12.38 -3.07
CA ALA A 200 0.85 13.44 -2.09
C ALA A 200 2.24 13.98 -1.76
N ALA A 201 2.31 15.24 -1.34
CA ALA A 201 3.51 15.88 -0.84
C ALA A 201 3.16 16.78 0.35
N THR A 202 4.19 17.20 1.08
CA THR A 202 4.07 18.24 2.10
C THR A 202 4.62 19.57 1.60
N PHE A 203 4.09 20.66 2.15
CA PHE A 203 4.63 22.02 2.00
C PHE A 203 4.75 22.67 3.38
N ASP A 204 5.55 23.74 3.49
CA ASP A 204 5.70 24.48 4.75
C ASP A 204 4.43 25.29 5.05
N LEU A 205 3.73 24.92 6.12
CA LEU A 205 2.59 25.68 6.64
C LEU A 205 3.10 26.71 7.64
N THR A 206 3.29 27.94 7.15
CA THR A 206 3.88 29.04 7.90
C THR A 206 3.04 29.46 9.11
N THR A 207 3.63 30.12 10.09
CA THR A 207 2.91 30.70 11.23
C THR A 207 1.81 31.67 10.79
N ALA A 208 2.07 32.50 9.77
CA ALA A 208 1.06 33.41 9.22
C ALA A 208 -0.09 32.65 8.55
N GLY A 209 0.22 31.56 7.83
CA GLY A 209 -0.80 30.68 7.24
C GLY A 209 -1.66 30.01 8.31
N LYS A 210 -1.05 29.51 9.40
CA LYS A 210 -1.78 28.96 10.54
C LYS A 210 -2.68 30.00 11.21
N ALA A 211 -2.18 31.22 11.41
CA ALA A 211 -2.98 32.31 11.99
C ALA A 211 -4.25 32.59 11.16
N LEU A 212 -4.13 32.59 9.82
CA LEU A 212 -5.28 32.81 8.94
C LEU A 212 -6.29 31.65 8.96
N LEU A 213 -5.83 30.41 9.12
CA LEU A 213 -6.69 29.22 9.16
C LEU A 213 -7.34 28.99 10.53
N ASP A 214 -6.75 29.53 11.61
CA ASP A 214 -7.28 29.47 12.99
C ASP A 214 -8.45 30.45 13.20
N ASP A 215 -8.60 31.43 12.30
CA ASP A 215 -9.62 32.47 12.40
C ASP A 215 -11.05 31.92 12.21
N ALA A 216 -11.94 32.22 13.16
CA ALA A 216 -13.30 31.70 13.22
C ALA A 216 -14.24 32.26 12.12
N ASP A 217 -13.94 33.45 11.60
CA ASP A 217 -14.75 34.12 10.58
C ASP A 217 -13.92 35.05 9.69
N ALA A 218 -14.56 35.57 8.64
CA ALA A 218 -13.91 36.48 7.69
C ALA A 218 -13.47 37.81 8.32
N SER A 219 -14.07 38.24 9.43
CA SER A 219 -13.64 39.45 10.14
C SER A 219 -12.31 39.23 10.86
N ALA A 220 -12.17 38.10 11.54
CA ALA A 220 -10.90 37.69 12.16
C ALA A 220 -9.80 37.54 11.10
N GLN A 221 -10.10 36.90 9.97
CA GLN A 221 -9.16 36.79 8.83
C GLN A 221 -8.69 38.17 8.32
N ARG A 222 -9.59 39.15 8.22
CA ARG A 222 -9.22 40.52 7.82
C ARG A 222 -8.34 41.20 8.86
N THR A 223 -8.61 41.01 10.15
CA THR A 223 -7.74 41.50 11.22
C THR A 223 -6.34 40.88 11.13
N THR A 224 -6.24 39.57 10.90
CA THR A 224 -4.96 38.86 10.73
C THR A 224 -4.17 39.36 9.52
N LEU A 225 -4.85 39.70 8.43
CA LEU A 225 -4.23 40.33 7.25
C LEU A 225 -3.88 41.82 7.45
N GLY A 226 -4.29 42.44 8.56
CA GLY A 226 -4.09 43.88 8.80
C GLY A 226 -4.92 44.77 7.88
N VAL A 227 -6.12 44.30 7.49
CA VAL A 227 -7.07 45.05 6.64
C VAL A 227 -8.33 45.44 7.41
N ASP A 228 -8.21 45.68 8.72
CA ASP A 228 -9.27 46.19 9.58
C ASP A 228 -9.90 47.49 9.04
N ALA A 229 -11.21 47.74 9.01
CA ALA A 229 -12.40 46.92 9.28
C ALA A 229 -13.64 47.39 8.47
N ALA A 230 -13.49 48.32 7.53
CA ALA A 230 -14.53 48.73 6.57
C ALA A 230 -13.76 49.26 5.34
N GLY A 231 -14.37 49.36 4.18
CA GLY A 231 -13.76 50.07 3.03
C GLY A 231 -13.59 51.59 3.26
N ASP A 232 -13.37 52.02 4.49
CA ASP A 232 -13.22 53.40 4.88
C ASP A 232 -11.78 53.85 4.63
N VAL A 233 -11.62 54.97 3.92
CA VAL A 233 -10.33 55.61 3.75
C VAL A 233 -9.95 56.27 5.08
N ALA A 234 -9.20 55.57 5.91
CA ALA A 234 -8.65 56.13 7.14
C ALA A 234 -7.55 57.15 6.81
N LEU A 235 -7.77 58.41 7.14
CA LEU A 235 -6.75 59.46 7.06
C LEU A 235 -5.93 59.48 8.35
N THR A 236 -4.64 59.19 8.25
CA THR A 236 -3.72 59.30 9.38
C THR A 236 -3.51 60.78 9.70
N ALA A 237 -4.03 61.24 10.84
CA ALA A 237 -3.94 62.65 11.27
C ALA A 237 -2.51 63.15 11.50
N ALA A 238 -1.56 62.24 11.69
CA ALA A 238 -0.13 62.53 11.81
C ALA A 238 0.66 61.56 10.93
N PRO A 239 0.98 61.93 9.67
CA PRO A 239 1.92 61.18 8.86
C PRO A 239 3.24 60.92 9.61
N GLY A 240 3.76 59.70 9.46
CA GLY A 240 4.76 59.15 10.39
C GLY A 240 6.11 59.88 10.41
N THR A 241 6.52 60.49 9.29
CA THR A 241 7.82 61.18 9.16
C THR A 241 7.70 62.53 8.45
N ASN A 242 8.74 63.35 8.54
CA ASN A 242 8.83 64.60 7.78
C ASN A 242 8.68 64.36 6.27
N LEU A 243 8.08 65.32 5.55
CA LEU A 243 7.82 65.29 4.11
C LEU A 243 6.99 64.08 3.68
N THR A 244 5.94 63.76 4.44
CA THR A 244 5.00 62.67 4.09
C THR A 244 3.56 63.12 4.20
N ALA A 245 2.68 62.37 3.54
CA ALA A 245 1.24 62.61 3.58
C ALA A 245 0.43 61.32 3.62
N SER A 246 -0.74 61.39 4.25
CA SER A 246 -1.76 60.35 4.30
C SER A 246 -3.03 60.85 3.60
N GLY A 247 -3.58 60.06 2.68
CA GLY A 247 -4.82 60.37 1.97
C GLY A 247 -4.87 59.92 0.52
N VAL A 248 -5.79 60.52 -0.24
CA VAL A 248 -6.04 60.21 -1.66
C VAL A 248 -4.96 60.87 -2.50
N LYS A 249 -4.25 60.05 -3.27
CA LYS A 249 -3.12 60.49 -4.10
C LYS A 249 -3.40 60.21 -5.58
N ILE A 250 -2.83 61.05 -6.43
CA ILE A 250 -2.84 60.90 -7.89
C ILE A 250 -1.43 61.10 -8.43
N THR A 251 -1.13 60.45 -9.55
CA THR A 251 0.11 60.68 -10.29
C THR A 251 -0.17 61.62 -11.44
N LEU A 252 0.59 62.71 -11.54
CA LEU A 252 0.54 63.69 -12.63
C LEU A 252 1.96 63.96 -13.12
N THR A 253 2.13 64.43 -14.35
CA THR A 253 3.43 64.91 -14.84
C THR A 253 3.62 66.36 -14.39
N ALA A 254 4.80 66.70 -13.86
CA ALA A 254 5.09 68.08 -13.45
C ALA A 254 5.37 68.97 -14.66
N ASN A 255 4.71 70.13 -14.76
CA ASN A 255 4.94 71.11 -15.83
C ASN A 255 6.13 72.05 -15.55
N GLU A 256 6.56 72.13 -14.29
CA GLU A 256 7.77 72.82 -13.86
C GLU A 256 8.38 72.13 -12.64
N ASN A 257 9.54 72.60 -12.17
CA ASN A 257 10.16 72.06 -10.95
C ASN A 257 9.29 72.36 -9.72
N GLN A 258 8.97 71.33 -8.96
CA GLN A 258 8.06 71.37 -7.80
C GLN A 258 8.71 70.67 -6.60
N GLU A 259 8.37 71.11 -5.41
CA GLU A 259 8.84 70.56 -4.14
C GLU A 259 7.68 70.10 -3.27
N PHE A 260 7.98 69.37 -2.18
CA PHE A 260 6.96 68.95 -1.23
C PHE A 260 6.18 70.16 -0.71
N GLY A 261 4.85 70.06 -0.75
CA GLY A 261 3.95 71.12 -0.29
C GLY A 261 3.50 72.08 -1.39
N ASP A 262 4.09 72.01 -2.59
CA ASP A 262 3.68 72.87 -3.69
C ASP A 262 2.30 72.51 -4.21
N VAL A 263 1.39 73.47 -4.22
CA VAL A 263 0.05 73.26 -4.77
C VAL A 263 -0.03 73.63 -6.24
N CYS A 264 -0.67 72.75 -6.99
CA CYS A 264 -0.72 72.74 -8.43
C CYS A 264 -2.17 72.70 -8.91
N ARG A 265 -2.42 73.38 -10.02
CA ARG A 265 -3.60 73.25 -10.87
C ARG A 265 -3.32 72.30 -12.02
N ILE A 266 -4.35 71.97 -12.79
CA ILE A 266 -4.17 71.33 -14.10
C ILE A 266 -3.88 72.41 -15.14
N GLY A 267 -2.75 72.28 -15.82
CA GLY A 267 -2.33 73.09 -16.97
C GLY A 267 -3.17 72.81 -18.21
N SER A 268 -3.00 73.62 -19.26
CA SER A 268 -3.65 73.38 -20.56
C SER A 268 -3.24 72.04 -21.19
N ASP A 269 -2.05 71.56 -20.85
CA ASP A 269 -1.48 70.32 -21.37
C ASP A 269 -1.88 69.08 -20.54
N GLY A 270 -2.68 69.26 -19.48
CA GLY A 270 -3.10 68.19 -18.56
C GLY A 270 -2.10 67.93 -17.41
N ASP A 271 -0.95 68.59 -17.45
CA ASP A 271 0.13 68.45 -16.47
C ASP A 271 -0.13 69.28 -15.20
N ALA A 272 0.54 68.91 -14.10
CA ALA A 272 0.49 69.65 -12.85
C ALA A 272 1.31 70.94 -13.00
N THR A 273 0.63 72.10 -13.01
CA THR A 273 1.23 73.43 -13.08
C THR A 273 1.06 74.13 -11.72
N ILE A 274 2.10 74.78 -11.20
CA ILE A 274 2.06 75.56 -9.95
C ILE A 274 0.93 76.58 -10.01
N ALA A 275 0.11 76.60 -8.97
CA ALA A 275 -0.99 77.54 -8.84
C ALA A 275 -0.54 78.85 -8.18
N SER A 276 -1.22 79.94 -8.53
CA SER A 276 -1.00 81.27 -7.97
C SER A 276 -2.33 81.99 -7.78
N ALA A 277 -2.51 82.61 -6.62
CA ALA A 277 -3.66 83.47 -6.33
C ALA A 277 -3.59 84.86 -7.00
N SER A 278 -2.58 85.13 -7.83
CA SER A 278 -2.38 86.44 -8.47
C SER A 278 -3.39 86.77 -9.56
N ALA A 279 -4.08 85.77 -10.12
CA ALA A 279 -5.12 85.95 -11.13
C ALA A 279 -6.07 84.73 -11.18
N TYR A 280 -7.28 84.93 -11.71
CA TYR A 280 -8.27 83.86 -11.90
C TYR A 280 -7.74 82.68 -12.73
N SER A 281 -6.97 82.95 -13.79
CA SER A 281 -6.43 81.93 -14.69
C SER A 281 -5.37 81.01 -14.04
N THR A 282 -4.82 81.39 -12.88
CA THR A 282 -3.74 80.65 -12.20
C THR A 282 -4.16 80.05 -10.87
N ALA A 283 -5.34 80.37 -10.34
CA ALA A 283 -5.69 80.12 -8.95
C ALA A 283 -6.27 78.73 -8.64
N SER A 284 -6.51 77.84 -9.62
CA SER A 284 -7.23 76.57 -9.39
C SER A 284 -6.36 75.45 -8.79
N ALA A 285 -5.75 75.66 -7.63
CA ALA A 285 -4.97 74.63 -6.95
C ALA A 285 -5.86 73.48 -6.48
N LEU A 286 -5.56 72.26 -6.92
CA LEU A 286 -6.32 71.05 -6.61
C LEU A 286 -5.44 69.93 -6.04
N PHE A 287 -4.13 70.01 -6.25
CA PHE A 287 -3.20 68.93 -5.92
C PHE A 287 -1.97 69.48 -5.20
N MET A 288 -1.47 68.80 -4.18
CA MET A 288 -0.22 69.16 -3.50
C MET A 288 0.88 68.17 -3.84
N CYS A 289 2.02 68.64 -4.34
CA CYS A 289 3.18 67.81 -4.63
C CYS A 289 3.74 67.18 -3.35
N LEU A 290 4.05 65.88 -3.40
CA LEU A 290 4.53 65.10 -2.25
C LEU A 290 6.02 64.77 -2.29
N GLY A 291 6.81 65.52 -3.07
CA GLY A 291 8.26 65.36 -3.13
C GLY A 291 8.92 66.38 -4.04
N THR A 292 10.21 66.17 -4.29
CA THR A 292 10.96 66.93 -5.30
C THR A 292 10.72 66.31 -6.67
N VAL A 293 10.13 67.07 -7.60
CA VAL A 293 9.82 66.62 -8.96
C VAL A 293 10.33 67.65 -9.95
N THR A 294 11.07 67.19 -10.95
CA THR A 294 11.57 68.04 -12.04
C THR A 294 10.61 68.04 -13.23
N THR A 295 10.60 69.13 -13.99
CA THR A 295 9.74 69.29 -15.17
C THR A 295 9.74 68.06 -16.10
N GLY A 296 8.56 67.67 -16.56
CA GLY A 296 8.34 66.56 -17.48
C GLY A 296 8.34 65.16 -16.85
N ASN A 297 8.51 65.06 -15.52
CA ASN A 297 8.54 63.77 -14.82
C ASN A 297 7.26 63.52 -14.01
N PRO A 298 6.84 62.25 -13.86
CA PRO A 298 5.69 61.92 -13.02
C PRO A 298 5.98 62.17 -11.54
N GLY A 299 5.15 62.96 -10.90
CA GLY A 299 5.11 63.21 -9.46
C GLY A 299 3.90 62.55 -8.80
N THR A 300 4.00 62.28 -7.49
CA THR A 300 2.82 61.91 -6.69
C THR A 300 2.28 63.15 -6.02
N TYR A 301 0.96 63.35 -6.12
CA TYR A 301 0.28 64.50 -5.57
C TYR A 301 -0.85 64.07 -4.64
N LEU A 302 -1.04 64.81 -3.55
CA LEU A 302 -2.18 64.67 -2.65
C LEU A 302 -3.38 65.45 -3.22
N ALA A 303 -4.51 64.77 -3.37
CA ALA A 303 -5.79 65.38 -3.73
C ALA A 303 -6.64 65.72 -2.49
N LEU A 304 -6.53 64.90 -1.45
CA LEU A 304 -7.23 65.06 -0.18
C LEU A 304 -6.46 64.33 0.91
N GLY A 305 -6.18 64.97 2.04
CA GLY A 305 -5.61 64.29 3.19
C GLY A 305 -4.79 65.19 4.10
N VAL A 306 -3.87 64.61 4.87
CA VAL A 306 -2.98 65.35 5.76
C VAL A 306 -1.56 65.28 5.25
N ALA A 307 -0.93 66.44 5.04
CA ALA A 307 0.48 66.57 4.71
C ALA A 307 1.27 67.07 5.92
N ARG A 308 2.49 66.55 6.10
CA ARG A 308 3.41 66.93 7.17
C ARG A 308 4.72 67.45 6.61
N ASN A 309 5.13 68.62 7.06
CA ASN A 309 6.46 69.16 6.86
C ASN A 309 6.90 69.87 8.14
N ASP A 310 7.94 69.33 8.78
CA ASP A 310 8.45 69.76 10.08
C ASP A 310 9.10 71.16 10.01
N THR A 311 9.33 71.71 8.82
CA THR A 311 9.81 73.09 8.64
C THR A 311 8.68 74.12 8.58
N TRP A 312 7.42 73.69 8.47
CA TRP A 312 6.28 74.60 8.57
C TRP A 312 6.08 75.08 10.00
N ASP A 313 5.60 76.32 10.13
CA ASP A 313 5.30 76.97 11.41
C ASP A 313 3.90 77.61 11.35
N TRP A 314 2.90 76.77 11.10
CA TRP A 314 1.51 77.19 10.95
C TRP A 314 0.86 77.54 12.29
N THR A 315 -0.02 78.54 12.30
CA THR A 315 -0.93 78.73 13.44
C THR A 315 -2.03 77.67 13.38
N VAL A 316 -2.11 76.82 14.40
CA VAL A 316 -3.10 75.73 14.49
C VAL A 316 -4.52 76.27 14.42
N GLY A 317 -5.37 75.63 13.61
CA GLY A 317 -6.74 76.06 13.32
C GLY A 317 -6.85 77.17 12.26
N GLY A 318 -5.72 77.75 11.82
CA GLY A 318 -5.69 78.72 10.74
C GLY A 318 -5.99 78.08 9.38
N PHE A 319 -6.77 78.78 8.55
CA PHE A 319 -6.99 78.38 7.17
C PHE A 319 -5.74 78.54 6.33
N ILE A 320 -5.52 77.60 5.41
CA ILE A 320 -4.46 77.67 4.42
C ILE A 320 -5.06 78.18 3.12
N TYR A 321 -4.52 79.28 2.62
CA TYR A 321 -4.89 79.91 1.37
C TYR A 321 -3.81 79.67 0.31
N LEU A 322 -4.22 79.78 -0.95
CA LEU A 322 -3.29 79.86 -2.07
C LEU A 322 -2.49 81.18 -2.01
N SER A 323 -1.17 81.08 -2.13
CA SER A 323 -0.26 82.23 -2.16
C SER A 323 -0.33 82.99 -3.48
N THR A 324 -0.19 84.30 -3.43
CA THR A 324 -0.08 85.16 -4.63
C THR A 324 1.31 85.07 -5.28
N THR A 325 2.32 84.59 -4.55
CA THR A 325 3.68 84.42 -5.11
C THR A 325 3.69 83.33 -6.17
N GLY A 326 3.12 82.16 -5.86
CA GLY A 326 2.92 81.08 -6.83
C GLY A 326 4.22 80.56 -7.46
N THR A 327 5.24 80.37 -6.63
CA THR A 327 6.52 79.75 -7.04
C THR A 327 6.79 78.53 -6.17
N THR A 328 7.71 77.67 -6.59
CA THR A 328 8.18 76.51 -5.82
C THR A 328 8.48 76.89 -4.35
N THR A 329 8.00 76.09 -3.41
CA THR A 329 8.00 76.28 -1.94
C THR A 329 7.18 77.47 -1.39
N ASN A 330 6.51 78.24 -2.25
CA ASN A 330 5.81 79.49 -1.89
C ASN A 330 4.39 79.56 -2.45
N THR A 331 3.69 78.43 -2.37
CA THR A 331 2.32 78.28 -2.89
C THR A 331 1.26 78.29 -1.78
N LEU A 332 1.65 78.16 -0.51
CA LEU A 332 0.75 78.14 0.66
C LEU A 332 0.96 79.36 1.55
N THR A 333 -0.11 79.87 2.16
CA THR A 333 -0.05 80.96 3.14
C THR A 333 -1.22 80.92 4.13
N GLN A 334 -1.09 81.52 5.31
CA GLN A 334 -2.23 81.79 6.21
C GLN A 334 -2.79 83.22 6.08
N THR A 335 -2.21 84.02 5.18
CA THR A 335 -2.68 85.37 4.89
C THR A 335 -3.53 85.34 3.63
N ALA A 336 -4.82 85.64 3.76
CA ALA A 336 -5.71 85.73 2.61
C ALA A 336 -5.23 86.82 1.63
N PRO A 337 -5.27 86.58 0.31
CA PRO A 337 -5.12 87.63 -0.70
C PRO A 337 -6.10 88.79 -0.44
N SER A 338 -5.70 90.03 -0.76
CA SER A 338 -6.46 91.24 -0.37
C SER A 338 -6.47 92.37 -1.40
N THR A 339 -5.79 92.21 -2.54
CA THR A 339 -5.75 93.21 -3.61
C THR A 339 -6.73 92.85 -4.73
N ALA A 340 -7.32 93.86 -5.37
CA ALA A 340 -8.17 93.68 -6.56
C ALA A 340 -7.47 92.85 -7.65
N GLY A 341 -8.22 91.92 -8.26
CA GLY A 341 -7.72 90.96 -9.26
C GLY A 341 -7.04 89.70 -8.67
N GLN A 342 -6.80 89.65 -7.36
CA GLN A 342 -6.34 88.44 -6.69
C GLN A 342 -7.51 87.52 -6.35
N VAL A 343 -7.21 86.23 -6.17
CA VAL A 343 -8.20 85.20 -5.88
C VAL A 343 -8.00 84.63 -4.50
N VAL A 344 -9.07 84.63 -3.69
CA VAL A 344 -9.11 83.89 -2.44
C VAL A 344 -9.57 82.46 -2.73
N GLN A 345 -8.67 81.50 -2.57
CA GLN A 345 -8.96 80.07 -2.57
C GLN A 345 -8.50 79.44 -1.25
N LEU A 346 -9.38 78.70 -0.59
CA LEU A 346 -9.03 77.88 0.58
C LEU A 346 -8.54 76.50 0.13
N LEU A 347 -7.41 76.09 0.69
CA LEU A 347 -6.74 74.82 0.39
C LEU A 347 -6.85 73.81 1.54
N GLY A 348 -7.18 74.27 2.74
CA GLY A 348 -7.23 73.42 3.92
C GLY A 348 -7.17 74.18 5.23
N VAL A 349 -6.82 73.46 6.29
CA VAL A 349 -6.65 74.00 7.64
C VAL A 349 -5.40 73.39 8.29
N ALA A 350 -4.67 74.19 9.06
CA ALA A 350 -3.56 73.71 9.86
C ALA A 350 -4.09 72.89 11.05
N THR A 351 -3.89 71.57 11.02
CA THR A 351 -4.22 70.69 12.15
C THR A 351 -3.13 70.71 13.23
N HIS A 352 -1.93 71.17 12.88
CA HIS A 352 -0.80 71.40 13.78
C HIS A 352 0.18 72.39 13.12
N ALA A 353 1.23 72.82 13.83
CA ALA A 353 2.23 73.74 13.30
C ALA A 353 2.95 73.21 12.05
N ASP A 354 3.16 71.90 11.98
CA ASP A 354 3.86 71.17 10.91
C ASP A 354 2.91 70.39 9.98
N ARG A 355 1.58 70.53 10.14
CA ARG A 355 0.59 69.68 9.46
C ARG A 355 -0.60 70.46 8.92
N VAL A 356 -0.95 70.17 7.68
CA VAL A 356 -2.11 70.72 6.99
C VAL A 356 -3.06 69.60 6.61
N TYR A 357 -4.32 69.71 7.00
CA TYR A 357 -5.41 68.96 6.37
C TYR A 357 -5.74 69.66 5.05
N PHE A 358 -5.19 69.12 3.97
CA PHE A 358 -5.38 69.58 2.61
C PHE A 358 -6.71 69.05 2.06
N LYS A 359 -7.60 69.99 1.76
CA LYS A 359 -8.91 69.77 1.15
C LYS A 359 -9.21 71.00 0.29
N PRO A 360 -8.65 71.08 -0.92
CA PRO A 360 -8.84 72.22 -1.79
C PRO A 360 -10.29 72.30 -2.24
N GLU A 361 -10.87 73.49 -2.13
CA GLU A 361 -12.21 73.77 -2.64
C GLU A 361 -12.11 74.40 -4.03
N LEU A 362 -12.99 74.03 -4.95
CA LEU A 362 -13.06 74.62 -6.30
C LEU A 362 -13.69 76.02 -6.30
N ILE A 363 -14.30 76.42 -5.19
CA ILE A 363 -14.89 77.76 -5.04
C ILE A 363 -13.75 78.78 -4.93
N GLN A 364 -13.82 79.80 -5.78
CA GLN A 364 -12.85 80.90 -5.85
C GLN A 364 -13.59 82.23 -5.76
N LEU A 365 -13.04 83.16 -4.99
CA LEU A 365 -13.55 84.53 -4.91
C LEU A 365 -12.48 85.47 -5.46
N GLU A 366 -12.76 86.05 -6.63
CA GLU A 366 -11.97 87.15 -7.17
C GLU A 366 -12.32 88.45 -6.42
N LEU A 367 -11.29 89.17 -5.99
CA LEU A 367 -11.44 90.45 -5.29
C LEU A 367 -11.66 91.57 -6.30
N ALA A 368 -12.73 92.34 -6.09
CA ALA A 368 -13.14 93.46 -6.95
C ALA A 368 -12.28 94.71 -6.77
#